data_AF-A0A932ZCL6-F1
#
_entry.id   AF-A0A932ZCL6-F1
#
_cell.length_a   1.000
_cell.length_b   1.000
_cell.length_c   1.000
_cell.angle_alpha   90.00
_cell.angle_beta   90.00
_cell.angle_gamma   90.00
#
_symmetry.space_group_name_H-M   'P 1'
#
loop_
_entity.id
_entity.type
_entity.pdbx_description
1 polymer ?
#
loop_
_entity_poly.entity_id
_entity_poly.type
_entity_poly.pdbx_seq_one_letter_code
_entity_poly.pdbx_strand_id
1 'polypeptide(L)'
;MATDEREIAHKTQEKFEFYVISLVFTLLALSIQTAKFGEFVIADSLELLGWLCLLISGIAGLWRLEYISIERLKKVQKDEFENKIFELRELQMKGVNEIFLLETNSNQAIPQRMESFRTALTVLGPVIEKLERSNFRKYKVHRYLFVASLACLLGSRSYGPLTQLARTVYGC
;
A
#
# COMPACT_ATOMS: atom_id res chain seq x y z
N MET A 1 16.04 -18.65 -11.11
CA MET A 1 15.82 -17.68 -12.20
C MET A 1 14.48 -16.97 -12.04
N ALA A 2 13.33 -17.68 -11.94
CA ALA A 2 12.02 -17.05 -11.70
C ALA A 2 11.87 -16.31 -10.35
N THR A 3 12.64 -16.68 -9.32
CA THR A 3 12.65 -16.01 -8.02
C THR A 3 13.31 -14.62 -8.08
N ASP A 4 14.35 -14.49 -8.89
CA ASP A 4 15.11 -13.23 -9.07
C ASP A 4 14.27 -12.19 -9.82
N GLU A 5 13.58 -12.59 -10.89
CA GLU A 5 12.67 -11.70 -11.63
C GLU A 5 11.52 -11.16 -10.78
N ARG A 6 10.93 -12.01 -9.92
CA ARG A 6 9.86 -11.59 -8.99
C ARG A 6 10.38 -10.59 -7.96
N GLU A 7 11.55 -10.84 -7.40
CA GLU A 7 12.18 -9.94 -6.45
C GLU A 7 12.51 -8.57 -7.07
N ILE A 8 13.01 -8.56 -8.31
CA ILE A 8 13.29 -7.35 -9.08
C ILE A 8 12.00 -6.56 -9.35
N ALA A 9 10.92 -7.24 -9.78
CA ALA A 9 9.62 -6.60 -10.01
C ALA A 9 9.08 -5.94 -8.72
N HIS A 10 9.22 -6.63 -7.59
CA HIS A 10 8.81 -6.12 -6.29
C HIS A 10 9.60 -4.90 -5.83
N LYS A 11 10.92 -4.92 -5.95
CA LYS A 11 11.79 -3.77 -5.64
C LYS A 11 11.46 -2.56 -6.52
N THR A 12 11.13 -2.80 -7.78
CA THR A 12 10.75 -1.75 -8.72
C THR A 12 9.42 -1.11 -8.36
N GLN A 13 8.41 -1.93 -8.01
CA GLN A 13 7.11 -1.43 -7.56
C GLN A 13 7.23 -0.59 -6.30
N GLU A 14 8.04 -1.03 -5.33
CA GLU A 14 8.25 -0.30 -4.08
C GLU A 14 8.90 1.08 -4.33
N LYS A 15 9.94 1.14 -5.17
CA LYS A 15 10.55 2.42 -5.59
C LYS A 15 9.53 3.34 -6.25
N PHE A 16 8.70 2.81 -7.16
CA PHE A 16 7.65 3.60 -7.80
C PHE A 16 6.67 4.19 -6.79
N GLU A 17 6.25 3.42 -5.79
CA GLU A 17 5.36 3.91 -4.75
C GLU A 17 5.99 5.01 -3.89
N PHE A 18 7.29 4.90 -3.56
CA PHE A 18 8.04 5.99 -2.94
C PHE A 18 8.04 7.26 -3.81
N TYR A 19 8.31 7.15 -5.10
CA TYR A 19 8.27 8.29 -6.02
C TYR A 19 6.90 8.97 -6.05
N VAL A 20 5.82 8.19 -6.11
CA VAL A 20 4.45 8.75 -6.11
C VAL A 20 4.18 9.51 -4.81
N ILE A 21 4.57 8.95 -3.66
CA ILE A 21 4.34 9.61 -2.38
C ILE A 21 5.19 10.88 -2.23
N SER A 22 6.46 10.84 -2.65
CA SER A 22 7.30 12.03 -2.73
C SER A 22 6.66 13.10 -3.62
N LEU A 23 6.15 12.71 -4.80
CA LEU A 23 5.45 13.62 -5.70
C LEU A 23 4.23 14.28 -5.04
N VAL A 24 3.44 13.54 -4.27
CA VAL A 24 2.29 14.09 -3.52
C VAL A 24 2.74 15.20 -2.56
N PHE A 25 3.80 14.97 -1.78
CA PHE A 25 4.32 15.98 -0.86
C PHE A 25 4.97 17.16 -1.59
N THR A 26 5.66 16.92 -2.70
CA THR A 26 6.20 17.99 -3.54
C THR A 26 5.08 18.86 -4.11
N LEU A 27 4.01 18.26 -4.63
CA LEU A 27 2.84 19.00 -5.12
C LEU A 27 2.15 19.79 -4.02
N LEU A 28 2.03 19.23 -2.81
CA LEU A 28 1.50 19.95 -1.65
C LEU A 28 2.37 21.16 -1.30
N ALA A 29 3.69 20.98 -1.22
CA ALA A 29 4.62 22.07 -0.93
C ALA A 29 4.56 23.17 -1.99
N LEU A 30 4.58 22.80 -3.28
CA LEU A 30 4.45 23.74 -4.39
C LEU A 30 3.10 24.46 -4.37
N SER A 31 2.01 23.76 -4.06
CA SER A 31 0.69 24.36 -3.97
C SER A 31 0.62 25.41 -2.86
N ILE A 32 1.23 25.14 -1.70
CA ILE A 32 1.29 26.09 -0.59
C ILE A 32 2.15 27.31 -0.96
N GLN A 33 3.33 27.10 -1.56
CA GLN A 33 4.24 28.19 -1.93
C GLN A 33 3.67 29.12 -3.00
N THR A 34 2.89 28.58 -3.93
CA THR A 34 2.30 29.37 -5.03
C THR A 34 0.96 30.00 -4.67
N ALA A 35 0.43 29.74 -3.48
CA ALA A 35 -0.89 30.19 -3.04
C ALA A 35 -1.01 31.72 -3.05
N LYS A 36 -2.13 32.22 -3.57
CA LYS A 36 -2.50 33.63 -3.49
C LYS A 36 -3.94 33.71 -3.00
N PHE A 37 -4.11 34.27 -1.81
CA PHE A 37 -5.41 34.41 -1.17
C PHE A 37 -5.99 35.81 -1.37
N GLY A 38 -7.32 35.93 -1.29
CA GLY A 38 -7.99 37.23 -1.15
C GLY A 38 -8.69 37.78 -2.39
N GLU A 39 -8.65 37.09 -3.54
CA GLU A 39 -9.45 37.50 -4.70
C GLU A 39 -10.89 36.93 -4.64
N PHE A 40 -11.04 35.65 -4.29
CA PHE A 40 -12.34 34.98 -4.26
C PHE A 40 -12.41 33.93 -3.16
N VAL A 41 -13.38 34.08 -2.24
CA VAL A 41 -13.58 33.16 -1.11
C VAL A 41 -13.79 31.69 -1.55
N ILE A 42 -14.43 31.49 -2.70
CA ILE A 42 -14.68 30.14 -3.25
C ILE A 42 -13.36 29.49 -3.71
N ALA A 43 -12.49 30.23 -4.40
CA ALA A 43 -11.18 29.74 -4.83
C ALA A 43 -10.31 29.41 -3.63
N ASP A 44 -10.27 30.31 -2.64
CA ASP A 44 -9.52 30.13 -1.39
C ASP A 44 -9.98 28.86 -0.64
N SER A 45 -11.29 28.61 -0.58
CA SER A 45 -11.86 27.42 0.05
C SER A 45 -11.49 26.12 -0.70
N LEU A 46 -11.54 26.13 -2.03
CA LEU A 46 -11.14 24.99 -2.85
C LEU A 46 -9.65 24.68 -2.73
N GLU A 47 -8.83 25.73 -2.59
CA GLU A 47 -7.39 25.59 -2.37
C GLU A 47 -7.10 24.87 -1.04
N LEU A 48 -7.70 25.33 0.05
CA LEU A 48 -7.55 24.73 1.38
C LEU A 48 -8.05 23.27 1.42
N LEU A 49 -9.18 22.98 0.78
CA LEU A 49 -9.68 21.62 0.64
C LEU A 49 -8.72 20.74 -0.17
N GLY A 50 -8.15 21.28 -1.25
CA GLY A 50 -7.12 20.62 -2.05
C GLY A 50 -5.91 20.24 -1.20
N TRP A 51 -5.42 21.15 -0.34
CA TRP A 51 -4.30 20.88 0.57
C TRP A 51 -4.62 19.78 1.57
N LEU A 52 -5.79 19.84 2.19
CA LEU A 52 -6.22 18.83 3.14
C LEU A 52 -6.31 17.45 2.48
N CYS A 53 -6.88 17.38 1.27
CA CYS A 53 -6.95 16.13 0.50
C CYS A 53 -5.57 15.60 0.11
N LEU A 54 -4.64 16.47 -0.34
CA LEU A 54 -3.26 16.07 -0.64
C LEU A 54 -2.54 15.55 0.61
N LEU A 55 -2.69 16.24 1.75
CA LEU A 55 -2.06 15.84 3.00
C LEU A 55 -2.57 14.48 3.48
N ILE A 56 -3.89 14.29 3.51
CA ILE A 56 -4.50 13.00 3.90
C ILE A 56 -4.09 11.91 2.91
N SER A 57 -4.05 12.22 1.60
CA SER A 57 -3.57 11.28 0.58
C SER A 57 -2.10 10.88 0.82
N GLY A 58 -1.21 11.85 1.10
CA GLY A 58 0.20 11.62 1.37
C GLY A 58 0.42 10.74 2.62
N ILE A 59 -0.28 11.05 3.72
CA ILE A 59 -0.24 10.25 4.96
C ILE A 59 -0.78 8.83 4.72
N ALA A 60 -1.90 8.69 4.00
CA ALA A 60 -2.45 7.38 3.65
C ALA A 60 -1.49 6.57 2.77
N GLY A 61 -0.75 7.23 1.87
CA GLY A 61 0.30 6.63 1.06
C GLY A 61 1.47 6.14 1.91
N LEU A 62 1.99 6.95 2.83
CA LEU A 62 3.04 6.54 3.76
C LEU A 62 2.63 5.34 4.61
N TRP A 63 1.41 5.39 5.17
CA TRP A 63 0.89 4.31 5.99
C TRP A 63 0.60 3.03 5.19
N ARG A 64 0.48 3.13 3.87
CA ARG A 64 0.38 1.98 2.97
C ARG A 64 1.76 1.34 2.78
N LEU A 65 2.78 2.14 2.48
CA LEU A 65 4.15 1.66 2.28
C LEU A 65 4.67 0.86 3.47
N GLU A 66 4.46 1.36 4.69
CA GLU A 66 4.88 0.67 5.92
C GLU A 66 4.29 -0.76 5.99
N TYR A 67 3.00 -0.91 5.65
CA TYR A 67 2.29 -2.18 5.78
C TYR A 67 2.55 -3.17 4.65
N ILE A 68 2.99 -2.72 3.47
CA ILE A 68 3.33 -3.60 2.35
C ILE A 68 4.48 -4.54 2.71
N SER A 69 5.49 -4.02 3.42
CA SER A 69 6.62 -4.82 3.91
C SER A 69 6.17 -5.95 4.83
N ILE A 70 5.27 -5.64 5.77
CA ILE A 70 4.72 -6.59 6.74
C ILE A 70 3.85 -7.64 6.04
N GLU A 71 3.00 -7.22 5.09
CA GLU A 71 2.17 -8.12 4.31
C GLU A 71 3.01 -9.14 3.55
N ARG A 72 4.09 -8.67 2.90
CA ARG A 72 5.03 -9.53 2.17
C ARG A 72 5.70 -10.54 3.09
N LEU A 73 6.20 -10.10 4.25
CA LEU A 73 6.82 -11.00 5.22
C LEU A 73 5.84 -12.10 5.66
N LYS A 74 4.58 -11.75 5.91
CA LYS A 74 3.56 -12.72 6.32
C LYS A 74 3.20 -13.70 5.20
N LYS A 75 3.16 -13.25 3.95
CA LYS A 75 2.97 -14.12 2.78
C LYS A 75 4.13 -15.09 2.59
N VAL A 76 5.37 -14.62 2.70
CA VAL A 76 6.55 -15.49 2.62
C VAL A 76 6.54 -16.54 3.74
N GLN A 77 6.18 -16.14 4.97
CA GLN A 77 6.02 -17.09 6.10
C GLN A 77 4.95 -18.15 5.81
N LYS A 78 3.84 -17.75 5.18
CA LYS A 78 2.77 -18.67 4.77
C LYS A 78 3.29 -19.67 3.73
N ASP A 79 3.92 -19.19 2.68
CA ASP A 79 4.48 -20.02 1.60
C ASP A 79 5.53 -20.99 2.14
N GLU A 80 6.37 -20.55 3.10
CA GLU A 80 7.36 -21.39 3.76
C GLU A 80 6.70 -22.54 4.55
N PHE A 81 5.62 -22.27 5.28
CA PHE A 81 4.88 -23.32 5.98
C PHE A 81 4.20 -24.29 5.02
N GLU A 82 3.64 -23.81 3.91
CA GLU A 82 3.04 -24.67 2.88
C GLU A 82 4.09 -25.58 2.22
N ASN A 83 5.27 -25.04 1.88
CA ASN A 83 6.38 -25.81 1.34
C ASN A 83 6.89 -26.87 2.33
N LYS A 84 7.05 -26.51 3.62
CA LYS A 84 7.43 -27.47 4.67
C LYS A 84 6.42 -28.60 4.82
N ILE A 85 5.12 -28.31 4.73
CA ILE A 85 4.08 -29.36 4.75
C ILE A 85 4.22 -30.28 3.53
N PHE A 86 4.52 -29.72 2.36
CA PHE A 86 4.74 -30.51 1.13
C PHE A 86 5.96 -31.43 1.25
N GLU A 87 7.10 -30.91 1.72
CA GLU A 87 8.33 -31.70 1.95
C GLU A 87 8.10 -32.82 2.96
N LEU A 88 7.43 -32.51 4.08
CA LEU A 88 7.08 -33.51 5.10
C LEU A 88 6.18 -34.62 4.54
N ARG A 89 5.22 -34.26 3.68
CA ARG A 89 4.37 -35.24 2.99
C ARG A 89 5.17 -36.12 2.02
N GLU A 90 6.15 -35.55 1.32
CA GLU A 90 7.04 -36.32 0.45
C GLU A 90 7.88 -37.33 1.23
N LEU A 91 8.42 -36.93 2.39
CA LEU A 91 9.16 -37.83 3.29
C LEU A 91 8.28 -38.95 3.84
N GLN A 92 7.03 -38.63 4.18
CA GLN A 92 6.06 -39.63 4.61
C GLN A 92 5.77 -40.67 3.52
N MET A 93 5.64 -40.23 2.26
CA MET A 93 5.48 -41.14 1.11
C MET A 93 6.70 -42.03 0.86
N LYS A 94 7.90 -41.59 1.26
CA LYS A 94 9.14 -42.37 1.22
C LYS A 94 9.29 -43.35 2.41
N GLY A 95 8.30 -43.43 3.30
CA GLY A 95 8.28 -44.35 4.44
C GLY A 95 8.99 -43.83 5.70
N VAL A 96 9.43 -42.57 5.71
CA VAL A 96 9.96 -41.92 6.91
C VAL A 96 8.78 -41.50 7.78
N ASN A 97 8.76 -41.89 9.06
CA ASN A 97 7.68 -41.56 9.99
C ASN A 97 8.09 -40.55 11.08
N GLU A 98 9.39 -40.42 11.34
CA GLU A 98 9.95 -39.53 12.36
C GLU A 98 11.07 -38.68 11.78
N ILE A 99 11.15 -37.42 12.23
CA ILE A 99 12.24 -36.51 11.90
C ILE A 99 12.80 -35.96 13.20
N PHE A 100 14.13 -35.92 13.29
CA PHE A 100 14.83 -35.31 14.40
C PHE A 100 14.83 -33.78 14.25
N LEU A 101 14.21 -33.08 15.20
CA LEU A 101 14.17 -31.62 15.23
C LEU A 101 15.27 -31.08 16.13
N LEU A 102 16.18 -30.29 15.54
CA LEU A 102 17.22 -29.58 16.27
C LEU A 102 16.64 -28.57 17.28
N GLU A 103 15.48 -27.97 16.99
CA GLU A 103 14.81 -27.00 17.87
C GLU A 103 14.37 -27.61 19.21
N THR A 104 13.95 -28.87 19.19
CA THR A 104 13.33 -29.55 20.34
C THR A 104 14.19 -30.69 20.88
N ASN A 105 15.34 -30.92 20.25
CA ASN A 105 16.29 -32.01 20.53
C ASN A 105 15.59 -33.37 20.68
N SER A 106 14.55 -33.62 19.88
CA SER A 106 13.71 -34.82 19.96
C SER A 106 13.16 -35.23 18.60
N ASN A 107 12.87 -36.53 18.46
CA ASN A 107 12.12 -37.06 17.33
C ASN A 107 10.66 -36.64 17.46
N GLN A 108 10.12 -36.00 16.43
CA GLN A 108 8.67 -35.83 16.30
C GLN A 108 8.15 -36.66 15.15
N ALA A 109 6.97 -37.23 15.36
CA ALA A 109 6.23 -37.88 14.30
C ALA A 109 5.85 -36.82 13.25
N ILE A 110 6.12 -37.12 11.97
CA ILE A 110 5.81 -36.24 10.84
C ILE A 110 4.35 -35.74 10.86
N PRO A 111 3.33 -36.59 11.14
CA PRO A 111 1.94 -36.14 11.21
C PRO A 111 1.70 -35.04 12.25
N GLN A 112 2.36 -35.11 13.42
CA GLN A 112 2.21 -34.11 14.48
C GLN A 112 2.82 -32.77 14.04
N ARG A 113 3.98 -32.80 13.37
CA ARG A 113 4.62 -31.59 12.87
C ARG A 113 3.81 -30.95 11.74
N MET A 114 3.27 -31.75 10.82
CA MET A 114 2.38 -31.26 9.77
C MET A 114 1.14 -30.56 10.35
N GLU A 115 0.56 -31.11 11.42
CA GLU A 115 -0.59 -30.51 12.09
C GLU A 115 -0.24 -29.20 12.79
N SER A 116 0.97 -29.10 13.37
CA SER A 116 1.44 -27.83 13.95
C SER A 116 1.57 -26.72 12.90
N PHE A 117 2.09 -27.03 11.70
CA PHE A 117 2.16 -26.06 10.60
C PHE A 117 0.78 -25.70 10.05
N ARG A 118 -0.14 -26.67 9.96
CA ARG A 118 -1.54 -26.39 9.58
C ARG A 118 -2.22 -25.46 10.57
N THR A 119 -2.01 -25.67 11.86
CA THR A 119 -2.53 -24.78 12.91
C THR A 119 -1.92 -23.37 12.80
N ALA A 120 -0.64 -23.26 12.48
CA ALA A 120 -0.02 -21.96 12.21
C ALA A 120 -0.66 -21.28 10.98
N LEU A 121 -0.94 -22.03 9.91
CA LEU A 121 -1.60 -21.52 8.71
C LEU A 121 -3.04 -21.07 8.96
N THR A 122 -3.82 -21.77 9.79
CA THR A 122 -5.20 -21.37 10.12
C THR A 122 -5.24 -20.07 10.92
N VAL A 123 -4.23 -19.79 11.74
CA VAL A 123 -4.08 -18.52 12.45
C VAL A 123 -3.55 -17.41 11.53
N LEU A 124 -2.60 -17.73 10.65
CA LEU A 124 -1.93 -16.75 9.79
C LEU A 124 -2.82 -16.27 8.64
N GLY A 125 -3.65 -17.15 8.07
CA GLY A 125 -4.59 -16.84 7.00
C GLY A 125 -5.47 -15.60 7.24
N PRO A 126 -6.27 -15.54 8.32
CA PRO A 126 -7.14 -14.39 8.59
C PRO A 126 -6.35 -13.10 8.88
N VAL A 127 -5.13 -13.21 9.42
CA VAL A 127 -4.26 -12.05 9.63
C VAL A 127 -3.83 -11.44 8.30
N ILE A 128 -3.42 -12.28 7.34
CA ILE A 128 -3.04 -11.83 5.98
C ILE A 128 -4.25 -11.20 5.30
N GLU A 129 -5.41 -11.85 5.32
CA GLU A 129 -6.62 -11.34 4.65
C GLU A 129 -7.09 -10.00 5.25
N LYS A 130 -6.97 -9.83 6.57
CA LYS A 130 -7.25 -8.56 7.25
C LYS A 130 -6.27 -7.47 6.83
N LEU A 131 -4.98 -7.82 6.70
CA LEU A 131 -3.96 -6.89 6.24
C LEU A 131 -4.23 -6.45 4.80
N GLU A 132 -4.52 -7.38 3.90
CA GLU A 132 -4.86 -7.10 2.49
C GLU A 132 -6.08 -6.18 2.37
N ARG A 133 -7.16 -6.47 3.10
CA ARG A 133 -8.36 -5.62 3.09
C ARG A 133 -8.07 -4.20 3.58
N SER A 134 -7.28 -4.07 4.64
CA SER A 134 -6.85 -2.77 5.17
C SER A 134 -5.99 -2.02 4.15
N ASN A 135 -5.01 -2.70 3.55
CA ASN A 135 -4.11 -2.14 2.55
C ASN A 135 -4.88 -1.65 1.30
N PHE A 136 -5.86 -2.44 0.85
CA PHE A 136 -6.71 -2.06 -0.28
C PHE A 136 -7.58 -0.83 0.00
N ARG A 137 -8.09 -0.70 1.23
CA ARG A 137 -8.83 0.51 1.64
C ARG A 137 -7.93 1.73 1.65
N LYS A 138 -6.72 1.63 2.21
CA LYS A 138 -5.72 2.70 2.21
C LYS A 138 -5.36 3.14 0.78
N TYR A 139 -5.15 2.18 -0.12
CA TYR A 139 -4.90 2.46 -1.54
C TYR A 139 -6.03 3.26 -2.19
N LYS A 140 -7.29 2.85 -1.99
CA LYS A 140 -8.45 3.59 -2.50
C LYS A 140 -8.48 5.02 -1.95
N VAL A 141 -8.31 5.19 -0.65
CA VAL A 141 -8.31 6.50 0.00
C VAL A 141 -7.22 7.40 -0.59
N HIS A 142 -5.98 6.91 -0.67
CA HIS A 142 -4.87 7.62 -1.29
C HIS A 142 -5.20 8.06 -2.72
N ARG A 143 -5.66 7.12 -3.56
CA ARG A 143 -5.96 7.37 -4.98
C ARG A 143 -7.07 8.39 -5.17
N TYR A 144 -8.20 8.23 -4.48
CA TYR A 144 -9.34 9.13 -4.65
C TYR A 144 -9.06 10.52 -4.09
N LEU A 145 -8.41 10.63 -2.93
CA LEU A 145 -8.05 11.92 -2.37
C LEU A 145 -6.99 12.64 -3.20
N PHE A 146 -6.04 11.91 -3.79
CA PHE A 146 -5.08 12.50 -4.71
C PHE A 146 -5.78 13.12 -5.92
N VAL A 147 -6.66 12.37 -6.60
CA VAL A 147 -7.39 12.90 -7.76
C VAL A 147 -8.32 14.04 -7.38
N ALA A 148 -9.06 13.91 -6.27
CA ALA A 148 -9.94 14.97 -5.77
C ALA A 148 -9.14 16.25 -5.47
N SER A 149 -7.96 16.12 -4.86
CA SER A 149 -7.11 17.27 -4.55
C SER A 149 -6.62 17.99 -5.80
N LEU A 150 -6.22 17.25 -6.84
CA LEU A 150 -5.83 17.84 -8.12
C LEU A 150 -6.99 18.60 -8.76
N ALA A 151 -8.20 18.02 -8.73
CA ALA A 151 -9.39 18.69 -9.25
C ALA A 151 -9.71 19.97 -8.48
N CYS A 152 -9.62 19.96 -7.15
CA CYS A 152 -9.82 21.13 -6.31
C CYS A 152 -8.78 22.23 -6.58
N LEU A 153 -7.49 21.86 -6.67
CA LEU A 153 -6.41 22.81 -6.95
C LEU A 153 -6.52 23.41 -8.35
N LEU A 154 -6.77 22.58 -9.38
CA LEU A 154 -7.01 23.08 -10.73
C LEU A 154 -8.23 24.00 -10.79
N GLY A 155 -9.30 23.65 -10.09
CA GLY A 155 -10.50 24.47 -9.97
C GLY A 155 -10.21 25.84 -9.34
N SER A 156 -9.51 25.86 -8.19
CA SER A 156 -9.07 27.10 -7.54
C SER A 156 -8.27 27.97 -8.49
N ARG A 157 -7.24 27.41 -9.12
CA ARG A 157 -6.29 28.16 -9.97
C ARG A 157 -6.88 28.63 -11.29
N SER A 158 -7.86 27.91 -11.83
CA SER A 158 -8.52 28.28 -13.08
C SER A 158 -9.62 29.32 -12.88
N TYR A 159 -10.17 29.45 -11.65
CA TYR A 159 -11.30 30.33 -11.38
C TYR A 159 -11.01 31.81 -11.66
N GLY A 160 -9.87 32.33 -11.19
CA GLY A 160 -9.46 33.72 -11.45
C GLY A 160 -9.33 34.04 -12.94
N PRO A 161 -8.50 33.30 -13.70
CA PRO A 161 -8.36 33.52 -15.15
C PRO A 161 -9.68 33.38 -15.93
N LEU A 162 -10.53 32.40 -15.58
CA LEU A 162 -11.80 32.19 -16.25
C LEU A 162 -12.78 33.34 -16.02
N THR A 163 -12.86 33.87 -14.79
CA THR A 163 -13.71 35.02 -14.50
C THR A 163 -13.21 36.29 -15.17
N GLN A 164 -11.89 36.49 -15.26
CA GLN A 164 -11.30 37.60 -16.01
C GLN A 164 -11.58 37.51 -17.52
N LEU A 165 -11.44 36.32 -18.12
CA LEU A 165 -11.78 36.06 -19.53
C LEU A 165 -13.27 36.27 -19.80
N ALA A 166 -14.15 35.75 -18.93
CA ALA A 166 -15.58 35.95 -19.05
C ALA A 166 -15.93 37.45 -19.00
N ARG A 167 -15.30 38.22 -18.10
CA ARG A 167 -15.50 39.67 -18.03
C ARG A 167 -15.03 40.38 -19.31
N THR A 168 -13.87 40.00 -19.86
CA THR A 168 -13.35 40.60 -21.11
C THR A 168 -14.20 40.25 -22.34
N VAL A 169 -14.75 39.03 -22.42
CA VAL A 169 -15.56 38.58 -23.56
C VAL A 169 -16.98 39.12 -23.51
N TYR A 170 -17.61 39.16 -22.33
CA TYR A 170 -19.01 39.57 -22.18
C TYR A 170 -19.21 41.06 -21.84
N GLY A 171 -18.12 41.84 -21.71
CA GLY A 171 -18.18 43.29 -21.73
C GLY A 171 -19.05 43.92 -20.64
N CYS A 172 -18.72 43.67 -19.37
CA CYS A 172 -19.10 44.54 -18.24
C CYS A 172 -17.85 44.97 -17.49
#